data_AF-A0A9E4IEA1-F1
#
_entry.id   AF-A0A9E4IEA1-F1
#
_cell.length_a   1.000
_cell.length_b   1.000
_cell.length_c   1.000
_cell.angle_alpha   90.00
_cell.angle_beta   90.00
_cell.angle_gamma   90.00
#
_symmetry.space_group_name_H-M   'P 1'
#
loop_
_entity.id
_entity.type
_entity.pdbx_description
1 polymer ?
#
loop_
_entity_poly.entity_id
_entity_poly.type
_entity_poly.pdbx_seq_one_letter_code
_entity_poly.pdbx_strand_id
1 'polypeptide(L)'
;GEQIRKGDRLRYSSNGGGGFGPPRRRAPEAVAHDVSEGYFGPDLAAEVYGVVLTETESGYAVDQAATAELRANGLEDPPEGYGPGQVHPMGRNVVPHPA
;
A
#
# COMPACT_ATOMS: atom_id res chain seq x y z
N GLY A 1 19.61 28.20 -11.46
CA GLY A 1 18.35 27.57 -11.86
C GLY A 1 18.64 26.63 -12.99
N GLU A 2 18.05 25.44 -12.99
CA GLU A 2 18.20 24.48 -14.09
C GLU A 2 17.30 24.88 -15.27
N GLN A 3 17.81 24.74 -16.49
CA GLN A 3 17.12 25.17 -17.71
C GLN A 3 16.55 23.96 -18.45
N ILE A 4 15.22 23.79 -18.37
CA ILE A 4 14.49 22.73 -19.09
C ILE A 4 14.51 23.03 -20.59
N ARG A 5 14.89 22.04 -21.39
CA ARG A 5 15.00 22.13 -22.85
C ARG A 5 13.81 21.43 -23.52
N LYS A 6 13.61 21.77 -24.80
CA LYS A 6 12.62 21.09 -25.65
C LYS A 6 12.98 19.61 -25.76
N GLY A 7 12.10 18.74 -25.26
CA GLY A 7 12.28 17.28 -25.26
C GLY A 7 12.44 16.68 -23.87
N ASP A 8 12.68 17.49 -22.84
CA ASP A 8 12.80 17.02 -21.46
C ASP A 8 11.45 16.56 -20.91
N ARG A 9 11.47 15.50 -20.10
CA ARG A 9 10.29 14.98 -19.40
C ARG A 9 10.48 15.18 -17.90
N LEU A 10 9.72 16.11 -17.32
CA LEU A 10 9.65 16.21 -15.86
C LEU A 10 8.70 15.16 -15.30
N ARG A 11 9.16 14.44 -14.29
CA ARG A 11 8.30 13.63 -13.43
C ARG A 11 8.35 14.19 -12.02
N TYR A 12 7.22 14.68 -11.54
CA TYR A 12 7.04 15.11 -10.17
C TYR A 12 6.34 14.00 -9.40
N SER A 13 6.83 13.70 -8.19
CA SER A 13 6.16 12.79 -7.25
C SER A 13 6.20 13.43 -5.87
N SER A 14 5.03 13.64 -5.27
CA SER A 14 4.93 13.98 -3.86
C SER A 14 5.17 12.73 -3.01
N ASN A 15 5.78 12.91 -1.84
CA ASN A 15 5.75 11.85 -0.83
C ASN A 15 4.32 11.67 -0.30
N GLY A 16 3.97 10.43 0.04
CA GLY A 16 2.79 10.13 0.85
C GLY A 16 3.07 10.32 2.35
N GLY A 17 2.06 10.10 3.18
CA GLY A 17 2.20 9.93 4.64
C GLY A 17 2.52 8.48 5.01
N GLY A 18 2.98 8.25 6.26
CA GLY A 18 3.13 6.91 6.81
C GLY A 18 1.79 6.32 7.29
N GLY A 19 1.64 5.00 7.22
CA GLY A 19 0.49 4.28 7.78
C GLY A 19 0.58 4.12 9.30
N PHE A 20 -0.55 3.84 9.95
CA PHE A 20 -0.64 3.60 11.40
C PHE A 20 -1.21 2.21 11.68
N GLY A 21 -0.54 1.48 12.58
CA GLY A 21 -0.94 0.14 13.03
C GLY A 21 -0.80 -0.94 11.97
N PRO A 22 -1.23 -2.18 12.29
CA PRO A 22 -1.07 -3.31 11.39
C PRO A 22 -2.03 -3.23 10.21
N PRO A 23 -1.56 -3.32 8.95
CA PRO A 23 -2.42 -3.21 7.77
C PRO A 23 -3.58 -4.21 7.75
N ARG A 24 -3.37 -5.43 8.23
CA ARG A 24 -4.40 -6.48 8.28
C ARG A 24 -5.53 -6.21 9.27
N ARG A 25 -5.37 -5.24 10.18
CA ARG A 25 -6.48 -4.79 11.05
C ARG A 25 -7.39 -3.78 10.35
N ARG A 26 -7.02 -3.27 9.16
CA ARG A 26 -7.91 -2.42 8.35
C ARG A 26 -9.14 -3.23 7.92
N ALA A 27 -10.31 -2.58 7.98
CA ALA A 27 -11.57 -3.16 7.55
C ALA A 27 -11.49 -3.54 6.06
N PRO A 28 -11.84 -4.77 5.65
CA PRO A 28 -11.79 -5.21 4.25
C PRO A 28 -12.56 -4.28 3.29
N GLU A 29 -13.71 -3.76 3.73
CA GLU A 29 -14.55 -2.87 2.94
C GLU A 29 -13.87 -1.51 2.69
N ALA A 30 -13.10 -1.02 3.66
CA ALA A 30 -12.30 0.20 3.48
C ALA A 30 -11.18 -0.01 2.46
N VAL A 31 -10.57 -1.21 2.44
CA VAL A 31 -9.56 -1.58 1.43
C VAL A 31 -10.18 -1.66 0.03
N ALA A 32 -11.37 -2.27 -0.10
CA ALA A 32 -12.09 -2.33 -1.37
C ALA A 32 -12.42 -0.94 -1.92
N HIS A 33 -12.80 -0.02 -1.02
CA HIS A 33 -13.04 1.39 -1.38
C HIS A 33 -11.73 2.07 -1.85
N ASP A 34 -10.63 1.93 -1.11
CA ASP A 34 -9.34 2.53 -1.48
C ASP A 34 -8.84 2.06 -2.87
N VAL A 35 -9.06 0.77 -3.19
CA VAL A 35 -8.71 0.21 -4.51
C VAL A 35 -9.64 0.78 -5.60
N SER A 36 -10.92 0.92 -5.31
CA SER A 36 -11.90 1.51 -6.24
C SER A 36 -11.60 3.00 -6.51
N GLU A 37 -11.05 3.72 -5.53
CA GLU A 37 -10.58 5.12 -5.67
C GLU A 37 -9.21 5.22 -6.37
N GLY A 38 -8.55 4.10 -6.67
CA GLY A 38 -7.27 4.06 -7.37
C GLY A 38 -6.07 4.46 -6.50
N TYR A 39 -6.18 4.40 -5.17
CA TYR A 39 -5.03 4.64 -4.29
C TYR A 39 -3.95 3.57 -4.43
N PHE A 40 -4.37 2.33 -4.68
CA PHE A 40 -3.49 1.20 -5.02
C PHE A 40 -4.28 0.12 -5.77
N GLY A 41 -3.57 -0.81 -6.40
CA GLY A 41 -4.19 -1.91 -7.16
C GLY A 41 -4.65 -3.08 -6.27
N PRO A 42 -5.51 -3.97 -6.80
CA PRO A 42 -6.04 -5.13 -6.05
C PRO A 42 -4.95 -6.09 -5.57
N ASP A 43 -3.82 -6.19 -6.27
CA ASP A 43 -2.67 -7.02 -5.85
C ASP A 43 -2.15 -6.61 -4.47
N LEU A 44 -2.05 -5.29 -4.21
CA LEU A 44 -1.62 -4.77 -2.91
C LEU A 44 -2.65 -5.02 -1.81
N ALA A 45 -3.95 -5.14 -2.14
CA ALA A 45 -4.99 -5.46 -1.17
C ALA A 45 -4.73 -6.84 -0.55
N ALA A 46 -4.38 -7.82 -1.38
CA ALA A 46 -4.07 -9.17 -0.92
C ALA A 46 -2.72 -9.23 -0.18
N GLU A 47 -1.66 -8.65 -0.76
CA GLU A 47 -0.29 -8.75 -0.22
C GLU A 47 -0.13 -8.01 1.12
N VAL A 48 -0.65 -6.78 1.22
CA VAL A 48 -0.41 -5.90 2.37
C VAL A 48 -1.54 -6.01 3.39
N TYR A 49 -2.78 -5.93 2.94
CA TYR A 49 -3.95 -5.88 3.82
C TYR A 49 -4.60 -7.25 4.08
N GLY A 50 -4.15 -8.29 3.37
CA GLY A 50 -4.75 -9.62 3.45
C GLY A 50 -6.21 -9.61 3.04
N VAL A 51 -6.59 -8.81 2.04
CA VAL A 51 -7.96 -8.66 1.54
C VAL A 51 -8.02 -9.13 0.09
N VAL A 52 -8.86 -10.12 -0.18
CA VAL A 52 -9.10 -10.62 -1.53
C VAL A 52 -10.28 -9.87 -2.12
N LEU A 53 -10.09 -9.32 -3.31
CA LEU A 53 -11.09 -8.51 -4.01
C LEU A 53 -11.50 -9.18 -5.31
N THR A 54 -12.78 -9.07 -5.62
CA THR A 54 -13.38 -9.48 -6.90
C THR A 54 -13.83 -8.24 -7.64
N GLU A 55 -13.49 -8.15 -8.92
CA GLU A 55 -13.96 -7.07 -9.78
C GLU A 55 -15.46 -7.21 -10.05
N THR A 56 -16.16 -6.08 -10.04
CA THR A 56 -17.60 -5.94 -10.25
C THR A 56 -17.86 -4.79 -11.22
N GLU A 57 -19.10 -4.67 -11.71
CA GLU A 57 -19.50 -3.56 -12.59
C GLU A 57 -19.29 -2.17 -11.96
N SER A 58 -19.24 -2.08 -10.62
CA SER A 58 -19.15 -0.83 -9.87
C SER A 58 -17.79 -0.63 -9.16
N GLY A 59 -16.78 -1.46 -9.46
CA GLY A 59 -15.47 -1.43 -8.78
C GLY A 59 -15.14 -2.76 -8.13
N TYR A 60 -14.69 -2.78 -6.88
CA TYR A 60 -14.25 -3.99 -6.20
C TYR A 60 -15.14 -4.37 -5.02
N ALA A 61 -15.43 -5.67 -4.88
CA ALA A 61 -16.11 -6.26 -3.73
C ALA A 61 -15.18 -7.21 -2.96
N VAL A 62 -15.37 -7.31 -1.65
CA VAL A 62 -14.58 -8.19 -0.78
C VAL A 62 -15.04 -9.63 -0.95
N ASP A 63 -14.11 -10.55 -1.23
CA ASP A 63 -14.31 -11.98 -1.01
C ASP A 63 -14.10 -12.29 0.46
N GLN A 64 -15.20 -12.39 1.21
CA GLN A 64 -15.17 -12.60 2.66
C GLN A 64 -14.53 -13.94 3.04
N ALA A 65 -14.76 -15.00 2.24
CA ALA A 65 -14.26 -16.33 2.54
C ALA A 65 -12.74 -16.39 2.31
N ALA A 66 -12.28 -15.94 1.13
CA ALA A 66 -10.86 -15.92 0.80
C ALA A 66 -10.07 -14.94 1.69
N THR A 67 -10.67 -13.80 2.07
CA THR A 67 -10.08 -12.85 3.02
C THR A 67 -9.91 -13.48 4.41
N ALA A 68 -10.92 -14.20 4.91
CA ALA A 68 -10.84 -14.86 6.20
C ALA A 68 -9.76 -15.96 6.20
N GLU A 69 -9.69 -16.76 5.13
CA GLU A 69 -8.67 -17.80 4.96
C GLU A 69 -7.26 -17.19 4.89
N LEU A 70 -7.08 -16.14 4.10
CA LEU A 70 -5.79 -15.47 3.92
C LEU A 70 -5.27 -14.87 5.24
N ARG A 71 -6.17 -14.28 6.05
CA ARG A 71 -5.83 -13.72 7.37
C ARG A 71 -5.60 -14.80 8.43
N ALA A 72 -6.24 -15.97 8.30
CA ALA A 72 -6.06 -17.09 9.22
C ALA A 72 -4.72 -17.83 9.00
N ASN A 73 -4.20 -17.84 7.77
CA ASN A 73 -2.96 -18.55 7.40
C ASN A 73 -1.65 -17.88 7.88
N GLY A 74 -1.72 -17.00 8.89
CA GLY A 74 -0.56 -16.68 9.73
C GLY A 74 0.49 -15.77 9.12
N LEU A 75 0.10 -14.79 8.30
CA LEU A 75 1.03 -13.71 7.96
C LEU A 75 1.35 -12.90 9.23
N GLU A 76 2.63 -12.79 9.57
CA GLU A 76 3.09 -11.97 10.71
C GLU A 76 2.94 -10.49 10.42
N ASP A 77 2.31 -9.74 11.34
CA ASP A 77 2.12 -8.30 11.19
C ASP A 77 3.49 -7.63 11.06
N PRO A 78 3.71 -6.82 10.01
CA PRO A 78 4.97 -6.11 9.88
C PRO A 78 5.18 -5.27 11.18
N PRO A 79 6.31 -5.40 11.92
CA PRO A 79 6.60 -4.59 13.10
C PRO A 79 6.21 -3.12 12.90
N GLU A 80 5.35 -2.62 13.79
CA GLU A 80 4.87 -1.24 13.75
C GLU A 80 6.06 -0.26 13.70
N GLY A 81 6.06 0.64 12.72
CA GLY A 81 6.94 1.79 12.72
C GLY A 81 6.44 2.78 13.78
N TYR A 82 7.17 2.93 14.89
CA TYR A 82 6.72 3.72 16.04
C TYR A 82 6.79 5.26 15.87
N GLY A 83 7.15 5.78 14.68
CA GLY A 83 7.13 7.23 14.47
C GLY A 83 7.67 7.76 13.13
N PRO A 84 7.63 9.09 12.95
CA PRO A 84 8.16 9.76 11.76
C PRO A 84 9.63 9.43 11.53
N GLY A 85 9.96 8.94 10.33
CA GLY A 85 11.33 8.58 9.95
C GLY A 85 11.77 7.14 10.29
N GLN A 86 10.94 6.35 10.97
CA GLN A 86 11.25 4.94 11.20
C GLN A 86 10.61 4.06 10.11
N VAL A 87 11.45 3.53 9.22
CA VAL A 87 11.07 2.45 8.30
C VAL A 87 11.11 1.12 9.03
N HIS A 88 10.16 0.26 8.71
CA HIS A 88 10.11 -1.13 9.15
C HIS A 88 11.45 -1.85 8.92
N PRO A 89 12.01 -2.60 9.89
CA PRO A 89 13.34 -3.21 9.78
C PRO A 89 13.49 -4.24 8.64
N MET A 90 12.39 -4.71 8.04
CA MET A 90 12.41 -5.55 6.82
C MET A 90 11.89 -4.86 5.54
N GLY A 91 11.66 -3.54 5.53
CA GLY A 91 10.98 -2.82 4.44
C GLY A 91 11.90 -1.94 3.57
N ARG A 92 12.98 -2.53 3.04
CA ARG A 92 14.05 -1.94 2.19
C ARG A 92 14.98 -0.93 2.88
N ASN A 93 16.28 -1.29 2.92
CA ASN A 93 17.35 -0.31 3.07
C ASN A 93 17.21 0.74 1.96
N VAL A 94 16.73 1.93 2.30
CA VAL A 94 16.95 3.10 1.44
C VAL A 94 18.39 3.48 1.68
N VAL A 95 19.30 3.02 0.82
CA VAL A 95 20.66 3.56 0.80
C VAL A 95 20.49 5.07 0.56
N PRO A 96 20.90 5.95 1.48
CA PRO A 96 20.84 7.38 1.21
C PRO A 96 21.73 7.64 -0.01
N HIS A 97 21.17 8.29 -1.03
CA HIS A 97 21.99 8.85 -2.10
C HIS A 97 22.98 9.82 -1.45
N PRO A 98 24.30 9.67 -1.65
CA PRO A 98 25.25 10.63 -1.09
C PRO A 98 24.92 12.03 -1.62
N ALA A 99 24.98 12.99 -0.68
CA ALA A 99 24.78 14.41 -0.91
C ALA A 99 25.82 15.02 -1.86
#